data_AF-A0A6A3NWN1-F1
#
_entry.id   AF-A0A6A3NWN1-F1
#
_cell.length_a   1.000
_cell.length_b   1.000
_cell.length_c   1.000
_cell.angle_alpha   90.00
_cell.angle_beta   90.00
_cell.angle_gamma   90.00
#
_symmetry.space_group_name_H-M   'P 1'
#
loop_
_entity.id
_entity.type
_entity.pdbx_description
1 polymer ?
#
loop_
_entity_poly.entity_id
_entity_poly.type
_entity_poly.pdbx_seq_one_letter_code
_entity_poly.pdbx_strand_id
1 'polypeptide(L)'
;MKFFAPLAAACCALLAPTALAVQEETKSIEELYADAVAEGGNLVMYHGGDFKSQQDSLHEAFITAFPEINFTLIVDYSKYHNVRIDNQLETDTLVPDLVALQTLQDFPRWAQEGKLLEYKPANFSQVYDGFRDQRGAYMAYMMFTFSFLGSSHPWEICKANVDEFPKFMADRAAVEEWKQTFTLYIGEVQGEPTPGFLGLHPGL
;
A
#
# COMPACT_ATOMS: atom_id res chain seq x y z
N MET A 1 2.83 -48.41 49.69
CA MET A 1 1.92 -47.30 49.29
C MET A 1 2.77 -46.24 48.63
N LYS A 2 2.37 -45.80 47.43
CA LYS A 2 3.18 -45.00 46.50
C LYS A 2 3.34 -43.56 46.99
N PHE A 3 4.57 -43.04 47.00
CA PHE A 3 4.85 -41.62 47.22
C PHE A 3 4.55 -40.84 45.93
N PHE A 4 3.70 -39.82 46.01
CA PHE A 4 3.50 -38.83 44.95
C PHE A 4 4.55 -37.73 45.11
N ALA A 5 5.39 -37.52 44.10
CA ALA A 5 6.23 -36.33 43.98
C ALA A 5 5.43 -35.23 43.25
N PRO A 6 5.54 -33.94 43.63
CA PRO A 6 4.91 -32.88 42.88
C PRO A 6 5.79 -32.51 41.68
N LEU A 7 5.18 -32.45 40.49
CA LEU A 7 5.81 -31.87 39.31
C LEU A 7 5.84 -30.34 39.49
N ALA A 8 7.03 -29.76 39.61
CA ALA A 8 7.19 -28.32 39.48
C ALA A 8 7.12 -27.95 38.00
N ALA A 9 6.06 -27.27 37.58
CA ALA A 9 5.96 -26.69 36.25
C ALA A 9 6.87 -25.45 36.19
N ALA A 10 8.02 -25.58 35.52
CA ALA A 10 8.86 -24.44 35.16
C ALA A 10 8.20 -23.69 34.00
N CYS A 11 7.53 -22.58 34.28
CA CYS A 11 7.15 -21.62 33.25
C CYS A 11 8.42 -20.93 32.75
N CYS A 12 9.05 -21.47 31.71
CA CYS A 12 9.98 -20.70 30.88
C CYS A 12 9.16 -19.66 30.11
N ALA A 13 9.06 -18.44 30.64
CA ALA A 13 8.66 -17.30 29.84
C ALA A 13 9.73 -17.10 28.76
N LEU A 14 9.41 -17.50 27.53
CA LEU A 14 10.15 -17.07 26.35
C LEU A 14 9.98 -15.55 26.25
N LEU A 15 10.95 -14.80 26.77
CA LEU A 15 11.15 -13.41 26.34
C LEU A 15 11.53 -13.49 24.87
N ALA A 16 10.53 -13.35 23.99
CA ALA A 16 10.79 -13.00 22.61
C ALA A 16 11.66 -11.73 22.67
N PRO A 17 12.81 -11.69 21.98
CA PRO A 17 13.53 -10.44 21.85
C PRO A 17 12.57 -9.48 21.16
N THR A 18 12.11 -8.46 21.88
CA THR A 18 11.60 -7.26 21.23
C THR A 18 12.77 -6.77 20.41
N ALA A 19 12.74 -6.99 19.09
CA ALA A 19 13.66 -6.32 18.18
C ALA A 19 13.63 -4.84 18.59
N LEU A 20 14.79 -4.31 18.99
CA LEU A 20 14.89 -2.92 19.39
C LEU A 20 14.35 -2.11 18.22
N ALA A 21 13.21 -1.45 18.42
CA ALA A 21 12.61 -0.64 17.38
C ALA A 21 13.67 0.35 16.89
N VAL A 22 13.81 0.46 15.56
CA VAL A 22 14.76 1.38 14.93
C VAL A 22 14.54 2.78 15.51
N GLN A 23 15.64 3.50 15.77
CA GLN A 23 15.60 4.86 16.29
C GLN A 23 15.18 5.83 15.18
N GLU A 24 14.63 6.98 15.57
CA GLU A 24 14.32 8.04 14.60
C GLU A 24 15.62 8.63 14.03
N GLU A 25 15.60 8.95 12.73
CA GLU A 25 16.70 9.57 12.05
C GLU A 25 17.04 10.92 12.68
N THR A 26 18.33 11.11 12.94
CA THR A 26 18.88 12.31 13.57
C THR A 26 19.73 13.14 12.62
N LYS A 27 20.14 12.56 11.48
CA LYS A 27 20.88 13.25 10.43
C LYS A 27 20.05 14.40 9.88
N SER A 28 20.74 15.47 9.50
CA SER A 28 20.12 16.54 8.73
C SER A 28 19.81 16.07 7.31
N ILE A 29 18.93 16.80 6.62
CA ILE A 29 18.63 16.51 5.21
C ILE A 29 19.87 16.66 4.33
N GLU A 30 20.79 17.58 4.67
CA GLU A 30 22.05 17.77 3.97
C GLU A 30 23.00 16.59 4.14
N GLU A 31 23.07 16.00 5.34
CA GLU A 31 23.85 14.79 5.60
C GLU A 31 23.28 13.59 4.83
N LEU A 32 21.96 13.40 4.85
CA LEU A 32 21.28 12.36 4.09
C LEU A 32 21.47 12.52 2.58
N TYR A 33 21.43 13.75 2.08
CA TYR A 33 21.68 14.04 0.66
C TYR A 33 23.12 13.70 0.28
N ALA A 34 24.11 14.08 1.09
CA ALA A 34 25.51 13.75 0.84
C ALA A 34 25.74 12.22 0.82
N ASP A 35 25.12 11.49 1.75
CA ASP A 35 25.18 10.03 1.79
C ASP A 35 24.55 9.41 0.54
N ALA A 36 23.36 9.87 0.13
CA ALA A 36 22.66 9.37 -1.06
C ALA A 36 23.46 9.63 -2.36
N VAL A 37 24.16 10.77 -2.45
CA VAL A 37 25.08 11.04 -3.57
C VAL A 37 26.27 10.08 -3.54
N ALA A 38 26.83 9.80 -2.36
CA ALA A 38 27.93 8.84 -2.20
C ALA A 38 27.53 7.39 -2.54
N GLU A 39 26.25 7.04 -2.36
CA GLU A 39 25.66 5.74 -2.75
C GLU A 39 25.41 5.62 -4.26
N GLY A 40 25.69 6.67 -5.05
CA GLY A 40 25.55 6.69 -6.49
C GLY A 40 24.35 7.51 -7.00
N GLY A 41 23.57 8.09 -6.09
CA GLY A 41 22.57 9.11 -6.41
C GLY A 41 21.42 8.62 -7.28
N ASN A 42 21.04 7.34 -7.24
CA ASN A 42 19.87 6.85 -7.98
C ASN A 42 18.71 6.62 -7.02
N LEU A 43 17.51 7.06 -7.41
CA LEU A 43 16.29 6.81 -6.66
C LEU A 43 15.16 6.48 -7.62
N VAL A 44 14.56 5.30 -7.46
CA VAL A 44 13.38 4.88 -8.22
C VAL A 44 12.17 4.77 -7.30
N MET A 45 11.12 5.53 -7.61
CA MET A 45 9.86 5.52 -6.87
C MET A 45 8.72 4.99 -7.74
N TYR A 46 8.00 4.00 -7.21
CA TYR A 46 6.69 3.60 -7.72
C TYR A 46 5.59 4.33 -6.94
N HIS A 47 4.85 5.20 -7.62
CA HIS A 47 3.77 5.98 -7.02
C HIS A 47 2.42 5.57 -7.61
N GLY A 48 1.43 5.34 -6.74
CA GLY A 48 0.05 5.09 -7.12
C GLY A 48 -0.60 6.33 -7.74
N GLY A 49 -1.23 6.19 -8.90
CA GLY A 49 -1.93 7.30 -9.53
C GLY A 49 -2.65 6.91 -10.82
N ASP A 50 -3.38 7.87 -11.38
CA ASP A 50 -4.26 7.65 -12.53
C ASP A 50 -3.61 7.94 -13.88
N PHE A 51 -2.67 8.88 -13.91
CA PHE A 51 -1.99 9.30 -15.14
C PHE A 51 -0.55 9.72 -14.86
N LYS A 52 0.30 9.58 -15.87
CA LYS A 52 1.76 9.75 -15.76
C LYS A 52 2.19 11.05 -15.07
N SER A 53 1.54 12.17 -15.41
CA SER A 53 1.89 13.51 -14.93
C SER A 53 1.32 13.88 -13.55
N GLN A 54 0.60 12.97 -12.88
CA GLN A 54 -0.09 13.30 -11.61
C GLN A 54 0.88 13.71 -10.50
N GLN A 55 2.15 13.28 -10.58
CA GLN A 55 3.19 13.58 -9.59
C GLN A 55 4.31 14.48 -10.14
N ASP A 56 4.07 15.21 -11.24
CA ASP A 56 5.09 16.10 -11.82
C ASP A 56 5.55 17.16 -10.81
N SER A 57 4.63 17.75 -10.02
CA SER A 57 5.01 18.74 -9.00
C SER A 57 5.89 18.16 -7.89
N LEU A 58 5.69 16.90 -7.51
CA LEU A 58 6.57 16.21 -6.56
C LEU A 58 7.95 15.97 -7.18
N HIS A 59 7.98 15.48 -8.41
CA HIS A 59 9.22 15.21 -9.14
C HIS A 59 10.06 16.48 -9.30
N GLU A 60 9.46 17.55 -9.81
CA GLU A 60 10.12 18.85 -10.01
C GLU A 60 10.65 19.44 -8.69
N ALA A 61 9.86 19.38 -7.61
CA ALA A 61 10.29 19.87 -6.31
C ALA A 61 11.49 19.07 -5.77
N PHE A 62 11.49 17.74 -5.94
CA PHE A 62 12.57 16.89 -5.47
C PHE A 62 13.87 17.15 -6.23
N ILE A 63 13.85 17.13 -7.57
CA ILE A 63 15.07 17.35 -8.38
C ILE A 63 15.60 18.79 -8.25
N THR A 64 14.74 19.76 -7.94
CA THR A 64 15.17 21.13 -7.63
C THR A 64 15.89 21.19 -6.29
N ALA A 65 15.43 20.45 -5.28
CA ALA A 65 16.04 20.42 -3.96
C ALA A 65 17.31 19.57 -3.91
N PHE A 66 17.37 18.47 -4.68
CA PHE A 66 18.43 17.47 -4.65
C PHE A 66 18.97 17.19 -6.07
N PRO A 67 19.67 18.15 -6.68
CA PRO A 67 20.01 18.10 -8.12
C PRO A 67 21.00 17.00 -8.52
N GLU A 68 21.74 16.40 -7.58
CA GLU A 68 22.65 15.28 -7.88
C GLU A 68 21.98 13.90 -7.73
N ILE A 69 20.71 13.85 -7.31
CA ILE A 69 19.94 12.61 -7.30
C ILE A 69 19.22 12.44 -8.65
N ASN A 70 19.57 11.37 -9.35
CA ASN A 70 18.85 10.85 -10.49
C ASN A 70 17.52 10.21 -10.04
N PHE A 71 16.48 11.05 -9.92
CA PHE A 71 15.17 10.63 -9.47
C PHE A 71 14.27 10.18 -10.62
N THR A 72 13.88 8.91 -10.60
CA THR A 72 12.89 8.32 -11.50
C THR A 72 11.59 8.05 -10.76
N LEU A 73 10.52 8.75 -11.11
CA LEU A 73 9.18 8.54 -10.56
C LEU A 73 8.27 7.91 -11.62
N ILE A 74 7.71 6.74 -11.32
CA ILE A 74 6.79 6.02 -12.22
C ILE A 74 5.40 5.97 -11.60
N VAL A 75 4.45 6.63 -12.25
CA VAL A 75 3.04 6.59 -11.87
C VAL A 75 2.33 5.44 -12.61
N ASP A 76 1.61 4.63 -11.84
CA ASP A 76 0.67 3.61 -12.34
C ASP A 76 -0.42 3.38 -11.28
N TYR A 77 -1.51 2.71 -11.61
CA TYR A 77 -2.52 2.36 -10.63
C TYR A 77 -1.91 1.49 -9.52
N SER A 78 -2.28 1.75 -8.26
CA SER A 78 -1.75 0.97 -7.14
C SER A 78 -2.01 -0.53 -7.25
N LYS A 79 -3.15 -0.92 -7.85
CA LYS A 79 -3.49 -2.33 -8.13
C LYS A 79 -2.62 -3.01 -9.20
N TYR A 80 -1.82 -2.25 -9.94
CA TYR A 80 -0.85 -2.76 -10.90
C TYR A 80 0.56 -2.71 -10.33
N HIS A 81 0.90 -1.63 -9.63
CA HIS A 81 2.16 -1.55 -8.89
C HIS A 81 2.28 -2.66 -7.84
N ASN A 82 1.22 -2.99 -7.09
CA ASN A 82 1.33 -4.04 -6.06
C ASN A 82 1.62 -5.43 -6.64
N VAL A 83 0.89 -5.86 -7.68
CA VAL A 83 1.16 -7.14 -8.37
C VAL A 83 2.53 -7.13 -9.04
N ARG A 84 2.94 -6.00 -9.62
CA ARG A 84 4.27 -5.83 -10.20
C ARG A 84 5.37 -6.01 -9.15
N ILE A 85 5.23 -5.37 -7.99
CA ILE A 85 6.19 -5.47 -6.88
C ILE A 85 6.23 -6.90 -6.35
N ASP A 86 5.08 -7.54 -6.11
CA ASP A 86 5.02 -8.93 -5.67
C ASP A 86 5.75 -9.85 -6.65
N ASN A 87 5.48 -9.72 -7.96
CA ASN A 87 6.20 -10.50 -8.98
C ASN A 87 7.70 -10.19 -9.01
N GLN A 88 8.10 -8.93 -8.90
CA GLN A 88 9.51 -8.53 -8.88
C GLN A 88 10.25 -9.08 -7.66
N LEU A 89 9.62 -9.10 -6.48
CA LEU A 89 10.16 -9.71 -5.27
C LEU A 89 10.32 -11.24 -5.41
N GLU A 90 9.35 -11.91 -6.03
CA GLU A 90 9.39 -13.37 -6.23
C GLU A 90 10.39 -13.81 -7.31
N THR A 91 10.67 -12.93 -8.28
CA THR A 91 11.57 -13.21 -9.40
C THR A 91 12.96 -12.61 -9.25
N ASP A 92 13.26 -12.00 -8.10
CA ASP A 92 14.53 -11.30 -7.85
C ASP A 92 14.85 -10.22 -8.90
N THR A 93 13.83 -9.44 -9.25
CA THR A 93 13.90 -8.34 -10.24
C THR A 93 13.33 -7.03 -9.68
N LEU A 94 13.40 -6.82 -8.37
CA LEU A 94 12.92 -5.59 -7.72
C LEU A 94 13.60 -4.35 -8.30
N VAL A 95 12.76 -3.40 -8.71
CA VAL A 95 13.19 -2.13 -9.33
C VAL A 95 13.05 -0.92 -8.39
N PRO A 96 11.92 -0.68 -7.69
CA PRO A 96 11.77 0.52 -6.90
C PRO A 96 12.53 0.45 -5.57
N ASP A 97 13.12 1.57 -5.17
CA ASP A 97 13.65 1.79 -3.82
C ASP A 97 12.55 2.29 -2.86
N LEU A 98 11.56 3.00 -3.40
CA LEU A 98 10.45 3.60 -2.65
C LEU A 98 9.09 3.32 -3.30
N VAL A 99 8.10 3.02 -2.47
CA VAL A 99 6.72 2.71 -2.89
C VAL A 99 5.72 3.56 -2.12
N ALA A 100 4.80 4.22 -2.82
CA ALA A 100 3.67 4.95 -2.22
C ALA A 100 2.36 4.58 -2.94
N LEU A 101 1.45 3.86 -2.25
CA LEU A 101 0.25 3.28 -2.86
C LEU A 101 -0.99 3.52 -1.99
N GLN A 102 -2.18 3.55 -2.61
CA GLN A 102 -3.46 3.59 -1.90
C GLN A 102 -3.94 2.20 -1.45
N THR A 103 -3.30 1.11 -1.90
CA THR A 103 -3.61 -0.26 -1.50
C THR A 103 -2.98 -0.57 -0.13
N LEU A 104 -3.48 0.12 0.91
CA LEU A 104 -2.86 0.17 2.24
C LEU A 104 -2.66 -1.21 2.88
N GLN A 105 -3.46 -2.21 2.52
CA GLN A 105 -3.34 -3.57 3.02
C GLN A 105 -2.03 -4.28 2.61
N ASP A 106 -1.35 -3.80 1.57
CA ASP A 106 -0.10 -4.40 1.09
C ASP A 106 1.07 -4.13 2.06
N PHE A 107 1.10 -2.98 2.74
CA PHE A 107 2.21 -2.61 3.62
C PHE A 107 2.33 -3.48 4.88
N PRO A 108 1.26 -3.77 5.65
CA PRO A 108 1.35 -4.72 6.76
C PRO A 108 1.77 -6.12 6.31
N ARG A 109 1.32 -6.57 5.13
CA ARG A 109 1.70 -7.85 4.54
C ARG A 109 3.19 -7.89 4.21
N TRP A 110 3.70 -6.95 3.43
CA TRP A 110 5.13 -6.85 3.11
C TRP A 110 6.00 -6.69 4.36
N ALA A 111 5.54 -5.95 5.38
CA ALA A 111 6.22 -5.81 6.65
C ALA A 111 6.28 -7.11 7.46
N GLN A 112 5.25 -7.96 7.39
CA GLN A 112 5.24 -9.28 8.01
C GLN A 112 6.15 -10.26 7.28
N GLU A 113 6.24 -10.14 5.96
CA GLU A 113 7.11 -10.94 5.09
C GLU A 113 8.58 -10.50 5.11
N GLY A 114 8.90 -9.40 5.83
CA GLY A 114 10.27 -8.87 5.92
C GLY A 114 10.77 -8.23 4.63
N LYS A 115 9.86 -7.74 3.77
CA LYS A 115 10.17 -7.12 2.48
C LYS A 115 10.37 -5.61 2.55
N LEU A 116 10.11 -4.98 3.70
CA LEU A 116 10.27 -3.54 3.93
C LEU A 116 11.43 -3.27 4.87
N LEU A 117 12.22 -2.24 4.56
CA LEU A 117 13.23 -1.70 5.47
C LEU A 117 12.53 -0.96 6.61
N GLU A 118 12.83 -1.33 7.85
CA GLU A 118 12.40 -0.55 9.02
C GLU A 118 13.23 0.75 9.09
N TYR A 119 12.60 1.89 8.78
CA TYR A 119 13.23 3.20 8.81
C TYR A 119 12.25 4.25 9.36
N LYS A 120 12.70 4.99 10.37
CA LYS A 120 11.93 6.09 10.97
C LYS A 120 12.57 7.42 10.55
N PRO A 121 12.03 8.14 9.55
CA PRO A 121 12.56 9.45 9.18
C PRO A 121 12.53 10.44 10.35
N ALA A 122 13.26 11.55 10.22
CA ALA A 122 13.23 12.61 11.21
C ALA A 122 11.78 13.07 11.46
N ASN A 123 11.43 13.27 12.74
CA ASN A 123 10.06 13.59 13.20
C ASN A 123 9.02 12.48 12.98
N PHE A 124 9.43 11.22 12.78
CA PHE A 124 8.49 10.09 12.72
C PHE A 124 7.53 10.06 13.92
N SER A 125 8.02 10.45 15.11
CA SER A 125 7.28 10.60 16.38
C SER A 125 6.05 11.50 16.29
N GLN A 126 6.06 12.44 15.34
CA GLN A 126 5.00 13.43 15.15
C GLN A 126 3.89 12.95 14.20
N VAL A 127 4.12 11.88 13.45
CA VAL A 127 3.08 11.26 12.62
C VAL A 127 2.06 10.60 13.54
N TYR A 128 0.77 10.83 13.30
CA TYR A 128 -0.31 10.26 14.10
C TYR A 128 -0.17 8.73 14.20
N ASP A 129 -0.35 8.16 15.39
CA ASP A 129 -0.08 6.74 15.65
C ASP A 129 -0.87 5.78 14.73
N GLY A 130 -2.08 6.16 14.31
CA GLY A 130 -2.88 5.37 13.37
C GLY A 130 -2.37 5.40 11.93
N PHE A 131 -1.37 6.24 11.62
CA PHE A 131 -0.82 6.45 10.28
C PHE A 131 0.61 5.93 10.15
N ARG A 132 1.12 5.18 11.12
CA ARG A 132 2.50 4.67 11.08
C ARG A 132 2.62 3.28 11.69
N ASP A 133 3.53 2.48 11.17
CA ASP A 133 3.94 1.25 11.83
C ASP A 133 4.92 1.56 12.97
N GLN A 134 4.74 0.94 14.14
CA GLN A 134 5.55 1.25 15.32
C GLN A 134 7.03 0.86 15.17
N ARG A 135 7.31 -0.11 14.30
CA ARG A 135 8.69 -0.53 13.99
C ARG A 135 9.34 0.36 12.94
N GLY A 136 8.55 1.13 12.19
CA GLY A 136 9.02 1.98 11.11
C GLY A 136 9.03 1.29 9.74
N ALA A 137 8.29 0.18 9.58
CA ALA A 137 8.24 -0.51 8.29
C ALA A 137 7.48 0.29 7.21
N TYR A 138 6.52 1.12 7.61
CA TYR A 138 5.76 2.00 6.72
C TYR A 138 5.14 3.17 7.50
N MET A 139 4.76 4.21 6.77
CA MET A 139 3.96 5.33 7.28
C MET A 139 3.10 5.95 6.18
N ALA A 140 2.05 6.66 6.57
CA ALA A 140 1.28 7.47 5.65
C ALA A 140 2.15 8.62 5.15
N TYR A 141 2.31 8.65 3.83
CA TYR A 141 3.04 9.69 3.12
C TYR A 141 2.16 10.91 2.84
N MET A 142 0.88 10.69 2.50
CA MET A 142 -0.07 11.74 2.14
C MET A 142 -1.51 11.30 2.49
N MET A 143 -2.37 12.27 2.80
CA MET A 143 -3.79 12.04 3.05
C MET A 143 -4.61 12.36 1.80
N PHE A 144 -5.37 11.39 1.31
CA PHE A 144 -6.36 11.60 0.26
C PHE A 144 -7.77 11.35 0.81
N THR A 145 -8.69 12.24 0.46
CA THR A 145 -10.10 12.11 0.82
C THR A 145 -10.94 12.23 -0.44
N PHE A 146 -11.73 11.19 -0.73
CA PHE A 146 -12.82 11.30 -1.70
C PHE A 146 -14.09 11.65 -0.96
N SER A 147 -14.65 12.82 -1.28
CA SER A 147 -15.89 13.32 -0.71
C SER A 147 -16.91 13.54 -1.81
N PHE A 148 -18.18 13.46 -1.43
CA PHE A 148 -19.27 13.90 -2.28
C PHE A 148 -19.15 15.42 -2.49
N LEU A 149 -19.30 15.85 -3.75
CA LEU A 149 -19.42 17.25 -4.12
C LEU A 149 -20.91 17.56 -4.24
N GLY A 150 -21.51 18.16 -3.21
CA GLY A 150 -22.93 18.50 -3.16
C GLY A 150 -23.35 19.07 -1.81
N SER A 151 -24.48 19.80 -1.78
CA SER A 151 -25.03 20.44 -0.56
C SER A 151 -25.87 19.53 0.33
N SER A 152 -26.05 18.26 -0.05
CA SER A 152 -26.82 17.27 0.69
C SER A 152 -25.95 16.05 0.99
N HIS A 153 -26.08 15.51 2.19
CA HIS A 153 -25.38 14.29 2.58
C HIS A 153 -25.87 13.09 1.74
N PRO A 154 -25.05 12.05 1.50
CA PRO A 154 -25.45 10.90 0.69
C PRO A 154 -26.73 10.20 1.18
N TRP A 155 -26.94 10.16 2.49
CA TRP A 155 -28.15 9.62 3.12
C TRP A 155 -29.38 10.53 2.99
N GLU A 156 -29.21 11.77 2.52
CA GLU A 156 -30.31 12.68 2.17
C GLU A 156 -30.68 12.59 0.68
N ILE A 157 -29.86 11.92 -0.14
CA ILE A 157 -30.14 11.67 -1.55
C ILE A 157 -31.01 10.41 -1.62
N CYS A 158 -32.34 10.56 -1.64
CA CYS A 158 -33.28 9.42 -1.72
C CYS A 158 -32.97 8.45 -2.88
N LYS A 159 -32.39 8.93 -3.98
CA LYS A 159 -32.00 8.10 -5.13
C LYS A 159 -30.69 7.33 -4.93
N ALA A 160 -29.86 7.70 -3.96
CA ALA A 160 -28.59 7.03 -3.70
C ALA A 160 -28.80 5.66 -3.06
N ASN A 161 -29.96 5.43 -2.41
CA ASN A 161 -30.34 4.13 -1.82
C ASN A 161 -29.21 3.48 -1.00
N VAL A 162 -28.51 4.30 -0.21
CA VAL A 162 -27.27 3.91 0.48
C VAL A 162 -27.45 2.73 1.43
N ASP A 163 -28.64 2.56 2.00
CA ASP A 163 -28.97 1.43 2.89
C ASP A 163 -29.33 0.14 2.14
N GLU A 164 -29.83 0.26 0.92
CA GLU A 164 -30.26 -0.89 0.11
C GLU A 164 -29.10 -1.46 -0.72
N PHE A 165 -28.11 -0.63 -1.09
CA PHE A 165 -26.97 -1.07 -1.88
C PHE A 165 -26.19 -2.24 -1.24
N PRO A 166 -25.84 -2.22 0.06
CA PRO A 166 -25.20 -3.37 0.70
C PRO A 166 -26.08 -4.63 0.70
N LYS A 167 -27.40 -4.49 0.86
CA LYS A 167 -28.34 -5.62 0.82
C LYS A 167 -28.40 -6.23 -0.57
N PHE A 168 -28.42 -5.41 -1.61
CA PHE A 168 -28.31 -5.85 -3.00
C PHE A 168 -26.98 -6.57 -3.25
N MET A 169 -25.84 -6.00 -2.83
CA MET A 169 -24.52 -6.63 -3.02
C MET A 169 -24.37 -7.96 -2.26
N ALA A 170 -25.07 -8.13 -1.15
CA ALA A 170 -25.13 -9.38 -0.39
C ALA A 170 -25.99 -10.46 -1.09
N ASP A 171 -27.00 -10.07 -1.87
CA ASP A 171 -27.77 -10.99 -2.70
C ASP A 171 -26.98 -11.33 -3.98
N ARG A 172 -26.13 -12.36 -3.87
CA ARG A 172 -25.30 -12.82 -4.98
C ARG A 172 -26.12 -13.30 -6.18
N ALA A 173 -27.34 -13.82 -5.97
CA ALA A 173 -28.18 -14.28 -7.08
C ALA A 173 -28.68 -13.08 -7.90
N ALA A 174 -29.20 -12.05 -7.23
CA ALA A 174 -29.64 -10.82 -7.88
C ALA A 174 -28.48 -10.09 -8.59
N VAL A 175 -27.29 -10.08 -7.99
CA VAL A 175 -26.09 -9.48 -8.62
C VAL A 175 -25.73 -10.21 -9.92
N GLU A 176 -25.72 -11.54 -9.94
CA GLU A 176 -25.40 -12.29 -11.16
C GLU A 176 -26.50 -12.17 -12.23
N GLU A 177 -27.78 -12.11 -11.86
CA GLU A 177 -28.88 -11.84 -12.80
C GLU A 177 -28.72 -10.48 -13.49
N TRP A 178 -28.42 -9.43 -12.72
CA TRP A 178 -28.19 -8.09 -13.27
C TRP A 178 -26.96 -8.04 -14.17
N LYS A 179 -25.88 -8.72 -13.78
CA LYS A 179 -24.68 -8.83 -14.60
C LYS A 179 -24.99 -9.48 -15.96
N GLN A 180 -25.73 -10.59 -15.98
CA GLN A 180 -26.16 -11.25 -17.22
C GLN A 180 -27.05 -10.34 -18.06
N THR A 181 -27.98 -9.63 -17.43
CA THR A 181 -28.86 -8.67 -18.09
C THR A 181 -28.05 -7.55 -18.76
N PHE A 182 -27.10 -6.94 -18.07
CA PHE A 182 -26.22 -5.93 -18.66
C PHE A 182 -25.39 -6.47 -19.81
N THR A 183 -24.85 -7.69 -19.69
CA THR A 183 -24.17 -8.35 -20.80
C THR A 183 -25.07 -8.52 -22.01
N LEU A 184 -26.34 -8.91 -21.82
CA LEU A 184 -27.29 -9.09 -22.92
C LEU A 184 -27.66 -7.77 -23.62
N TYR A 185 -27.86 -6.68 -22.87
CA TYR A 185 -28.38 -5.42 -23.42
C TYR A 185 -27.29 -4.42 -23.82
N ILE A 186 -26.17 -4.38 -23.11
CA ILE A 186 -25.08 -3.43 -23.30
C ILE A 186 -23.90 -4.09 -24.02
N GLY A 187 -23.77 -5.41 -23.89
CA GLY A 187 -22.65 -6.20 -24.39
C GLY A 187 -21.65 -6.56 -23.30
N GLU A 188 -20.75 -7.49 -23.62
CA GLU A 188 -19.64 -7.84 -22.75
C GLU A 188 -18.66 -6.67 -22.61
N VAL A 189 -17.99 -6.59 -21.46
CA VAL A 189 -16.93 -5.62 -21.21
C VAL A 189 -15.86 -5.75 -22.31
N GLN A 190 -15.59 -4.63 -22.99
CA GLN A 190 -14.57 -4.54 -24.03
C GLN A 190 -13.30 -3.91 -23.45
N GLY A 191 -12.14 -4.44 -23.84
CA GLY A 191 -10.82 -3.97 -23.40
C GLY A 191 -9.87 -5.11 -23.09
N GLU A 192 -8.58 -4.79 -22.97
CA GLU A 192 -7.58 -5.78 -22.56
C GLU A 192 -7.93 -6.35 -21.18
N PRO A 193 -7.78 -7.68 -20.98
CA PRO A 193 -7.90 -8.27 -19.66
C PRO A 193 -7.02 -7.54 -18.67
N THR A 194 -7.49 -7.42 -17.43
CA THR A 194 -6.63 -6.95 -16.34
C THR A 194 -5.42 -7.89 -16.25
N PRO A 195 -4.17 -7.42 -16.40
CA PRO A 195 -3.00 -8.29 -16.35
C PRO A 195 -3.00 -9.13 -15.05
N GLY A 196 -2.84 -10.45 -15.17
CA GLY A 196 -2.90 -11.39 -14.05
C GLY A 196 -4.31 -11.88 -13.66
N PHE A 197 -5.37 -11.34 -14.26
CA PHE A 197 -6.74 -11.86 -14.15
C PHE A 197 -7.13 -12.48 -15.49
N LEU A 198 -7.53 -13.75 -15.46
CA LEU A 198 -8.22 -14.34 -16.60
C LEU A 198 -9.51 -13.52 -16.76
N GLY A 199 -9.64 -12.79 -17.87
CA GLY A 199 -10.84 -12.02 -18.17
C GLY A 199 -12.08 -12.93 -18.25
N LEU A 200 -13.19 -12.39 -18.76
CA LEU A 200 -14.41 -13.17 -18.96
C LEU A 200 -14.15 -14.44 -19.81
N HIS A 201 -13.17 -14.35 -20.71
CA HIS A 201 -12.67 -15.44 -21.52
C HIS A 201 -11.32 -15.90 -20.95
N PRO A 202 -11.19 -17.12 -20.38
CA PRO A 202 -9.88 -17.69 -20.10
C PRO A 202 -9.11 -17.79 -21.42
N GLY A 203 -7.91 -17.22 -21.46
CA GLY A 203 -7.17 -16.96 -22.70
C GLY A 203 -7.06 -18.17 -23.64
N LEU A 204 -7.24 -17.90 -24.93
CA LEU A 204 -6.85 -18.77 -26.05
C LEU A 204 -5.32 -18.76 -26.23
#